data_AF-A0A1F4X8S2-F1
#
_entry.id   AF-A0A1F4X8S2-F1
#
_cell.length_a   1.000
_cell.length_b   1.000
_cell.length_c   1.000
_cell.angle_alpha   90.00
_cell.angle_beta   90.00
_cell.angle_gamma   90.00
#
_symmetry.space_group_name_H-M   'P 1'
#
loop_
_entity.id
_entity.type
_entity.pdbx_description
1 polymer ?
#
loop_
_entity_poly.entity_id
_entity_poly.type
_entity_poly.pdbx_seq_one_letter_code
_entity_poly.pdbx_strand_id
1 'polypeptide(L)'
;MRRPLVCLVILGLLALPGVVSAKGIDFYDLFPNLVLGSDPGGTDTVAVANGGLTPTQQIIEIQVETDNADSADFLQGIQVDILLEADCQGVTLDTTVNTVFSGTAVSGWGIRSVQLSGDGDPSTFPKTLRLGAVELGNTDAGDPLPPGDHLFAKLVFSLSEPCNICGTFTFDDPTMLVTVSANGYQPAAVNGCFGPVVPTLTEWGLIFFGFLLLIGLVWYVRNRKVAVRV
;
A
#
# COMPACT_ATOMS: atom_id res chain seq x y z
N MET A 1 32.31 -10.12 40.62
CA MET A 1 32.43 -10.18 39.14
C MET A 1 31.14 -10.59 38.39
N ARG A 2 29.98 -10.79 39.03
CA ARG A 2 28.75 -11.26 38.35
C ARG A 2 27.79 -10.17 37.84
N ARG A 3 27.91 -8.93 38.32
CA ARG A 3 27.05 -7.80 37.91
C ARG A 3 27.24 -7.31 36.45
N PRO A 4 28.46 -7.23 35.87
CA PRO A 4 28.61 -6.75 34.49
C PRO A 4 28.10 -7.76 33.45
N LEU A 5 28.12 -9.06 33.78
CA LEU A 5 27.68 -10.13 32.89
C LEU A 5 26.15 -10.20 32.76
N VAL A 6 25.43 -9.89 33.85
CA VAL A 6 23.96 -9.78 33.84
C VAL A 6 23.50 -8.56 33.03
N CYS A 7 24.19 -7.41 33.15
CA CYS A 7 23.87 -6.25 32.32
C CYS A 7 24.12 -6.49 30.83
N LEU A 8 25.19 -7.20 30.45
CA LEU A 8 25.48 -7.56 29.06
C LEU A 8 24.43 -8.51 28.46
N VAL A 9 23.94 -9.47 29.25
CA VAL A 9 22.87 -10.39 28.83
C VAL A 9 21.54 -9.65 28.67
N ILE A 10 21.21 -8.72 29.57
CA ILE A 10 19.98 -7.90 29.48
C ILE A 10 20.05 -6.91 28.30
N LEU A 11 21.21 -6.29 28.05
CA LEU A 11 21.44 -5.45 26.87
C LEU A 11 21.39 -6.27 25.57
N GLY A 12 21.89 -7.50 25.56
CA GLY A 12 21.76 -8.42 24.43
C GLY A 12 20.31 -8.84 24.16
N LEU A 13 19.53 -9.10 25.21
CA LEU A 13 18.11 -9.43 25.11
C LEU A 13 17.22 -8.25 24.70
N LEU A 14 17.59 -7.02 25.07
CA LEU A 14 16.92 -5.78 24.63
C LEU A 14 17.35 -5.33 23.23
N ALA A 15 18.46 -5.85 22.70
CA ALA A 15 18.89 -5.62 21.32
C ALA A 15 18.20 -6.56 20.32
N LEU A 16 17.74 -7.74 20.75
CA LEU A 16 17.09 -8.73 19.86
C LEU A 16 15.85 -8.21 19.11
N PRO A 17 14.96 -7.36 19.68
CA PRO A 17 13.84 -6.80 18.90
C PRO A 17 14.29 -5.77 17.86
N GLY A 18 15.47 -5.16 18.02
CA GLY A 18 15.97 -4.09 17.16
C GLY A 18 16.70 -4.58 15.91
N VAL A 19 17.30 -5.77 15.94
CA VAL A 19 18.08 -6.30 14.79
C VAL A 19 17.17 -6.88 13.70
N VAL A 20 15.94 -7.26 14.03
CA VAL A 20 14.93 -7.69 13.04
C VAL A 20 14.35 -6.49 12.26
N SER A 21 14.58 -5.25 12.71
CA SER A 21 13.92 -4.06 12.15
C SER A 21 14.66 -3.40 10.98
N ALA A 22 15.91 -3.76 10.68
CA ALA A 22 16.73 -3.01 9.72
C ALA A 22 16.81 -3.61 8.30
N LYS A 23 16.35 -4.85 8.09
CA LYS A 23 16.59 -5.60 6.84
C LYS A 23 15.35 -6.16 6.13
N GLY A 24 14.14 -5.87 6.62
CA GLY A 24 12.95 -6.56 6.11
C GLY A 24 12.81 -7.98 6.63
N ILE A 25 11.84 -8.72 6.09
CA ILE A 25 11.65 -10.14 6.36
C ILE A 25 12.58 -10.92 5.43
N ASP A 26 13.51 -11.68 5.98
CA ASP A 26 14.34 -12.60 5.17
C ASP A 26 13.66 -13.97 5.09
N PHE A 27 13.01 -14.26 3.95
CA PHE A 27 12.34 -15.54 3.75
C PHE A 27 13.30 -16.73 3.63
N TYR A 28 14.58 -16.50 3.29
CA TYR A 28 15.55 -17.60 3.25
C TYR A 28 15.89 -18.08 4.66
N ASP A 29 16.00 -17.15 5.61
CA ASP A 29 16.24 -17.47 7.01
C ASP A 29 15.00 -18.09 7.68
N LEU A 30 13.80 -17.66 7.28
CA LEU A 30 12.53 -18.18 7.82
C LEU A 30 12.15 -19.55 7.23
N PHE A 31 12.54 -19.82 5.99
CA PHE A 31 12.20 -21.05 5.28
C PHE A 31 13.44 -21.73 4.67
N PRO A 32 14.39 -22.18 5.50
CA PRO A 32 15.70 -22.69 5.04
C PRO A 32 15.62 -24.01 4.27
N ASN A 33 14.50 -24.73 4.37
CA ASN A 33 14.29 -26.02 3.70
C ASN A 33 13.57 -25.88 2.35
N LEU A 34 13.11 -24.68 1.98
CA LEU A 34 12.40 -24.46 0.73
C LEU A 34 13.40 -24.21 -0.41
N VAL A 35 13.15 -24.82 -1.56
CA VAL A 35 13.95 -24.61 -2.77
C VAL A 35 13.49 -23.32 -3.44
N LEU A 36 14.44 -22.50 -3.89
CA LEU A 36 14.17 -21.35 -4.77
C LEU A 36 13.35 -21.81 -5.97
N GLY A 37 12.08 -21.42 -6.00
CA GLY A 37 11.07 -22.08 -6.80
C GLY A 37 10.68 -21.34 -8.07
N SER A 38 9.84 -22.00 -8.86
CA SER A 38 8.97 -21.37 -9.85
C SER A 38 7.54 -21.51 -9.35
N ASP A 39 6.67 -20.61 -9.79
CA ASP A 39 5.24 -20.69 -9.51
C ASP A 39 4.69 -22.08 -9.89
N PRO A 40 4.06 -22.82 -8.96
CA PRO A 40 3.56 -24.16 -9.22
C PRO A 40 2.20 -24.18 -9.96
N GLY A 41 1.43 -23.09 -9.93
CA GLY A 41 0.07 -23.00 -10.48
C GLY A 41 -0.03 -22.23 -11.80
N GLY A 42 0.82 -21.23 -12.02
CA GLY A 42 0.69 -20.35 -13.17
C GLY A 42 1.54 -19.09 -13.06
N THR A 43 0.94 -17.92 -13.18
CA THR A 43 1.62 -16.65 -12.85
C THR A 43 0.72 -15.88 -11.91
N ASP A 44 1.02 -15.99 -10.62
CA ASP A 44 0.44 -15.15 -9.58
C ASP A 44 0.69 -13.67 -9.86
N THR A 45 -0.19 -12.82 -9.35
CA THR A 45 -0.15 -11.38 -9.61
C THR A 45 -0.25 -10.58 -8.32
N VAL A 46 0.56 -9.53 -8.22
CA VAL A 46 0.37 -8.44 -7.27
C VAL A 46 -0.18 -7.22 -8.00
N ALA A 47 -1.21 -6.60 -7.44
CA ALA A 47 -1.88 -5.48 -8.09
C ALA A 47 -2.12 -4.32 -7.12
N VAL A 48 -1.96 -3.12 -7.63
CA VAL A 48 -2.38 -1.89 -6.96
C VAL A 48 -3.83 -1.59 -7.37
N ALA A 49 -4.73 -1.52 -6.41
CA ALA A 49 -6.15 -1.26 -6.60
C ALA A 49 -6.61 -0.01 -5.83
N ASN A 50 -7.75 0.56 -6.25
CA ASN A 50 -8.36 1.70 -5.57
C ASN A 50 -9.21 1.22 -4.39
N GLY A 51 -8.78 1.51 -3.16
CA GLY A 51 -9.53 1.17 -1.93
C GLY A 51 -10.56 2.23 -1.52
N GLY A 52 -10.56 3.39 -2.17
CA GLY A 52 -11.46 4.48 -1.88
C GLY A 52 -10.76 5.83 -1.78
N LEU A 53 -11.53 6.88 -2.01
CA LEU A 53 -10.98 8.21 -2.16
C LEU A 53 -11.97 9.27 -1.64
N THR A 54 -11.47 10.19 -0.84
CA THR A 54 -12.17 11.34 -0.25
C THR A 54 -11.31 12.60 -0.37
N PRO A 55 -11.84 13.81 -0.09
CA PRO A 55 -11.06 15.04 -0.20
C PRO A 55 -9.82 15.11 0.70
N THR A 56 -9.79 14.37 1.81
CA THR A 56 -8.72 14.43 2.82
C THR A 56 -8.01 13.09 3.01
N GLN A 57 -8.42 12.06 2.28
CA GLN A 57 -7.87 10.72 2.42
C GLN A 57 -7.98 9.93 1.13
N GLN A 58 -6.91 9.21 0.80
CA GLN A 58 -6.86 8.22 -0.26
C GLN A 58 -6.45 6.87 0.31
N ILE A 59 -7.14 5.81 -0.11
CA ILE A 59 -6.82 4.43 0.24
C ILE A 59 -6.40 3.72 -1.03
N ILE A 60 -5.18 3.18 -1.02
CA ILE A 60 -4.68 2.29 -2.05
C ILE A 60 -4.66 0.88 -1.46
N GLU A 61 -5.19 -0.08 -2.19
CA GLU A 61 -5.17 -1.49 -1.81
C GLU A 61 -4.07 -2.21 -2.58
N ILE A 62 -3.37 -3.12 -1.89
CA ILE A 62 -2.48 -4.09 -2.51
C ILE A 62 -3.22 -5.42 -2.51
N GLN A 63 -3.52 -5.91 -3.71
CA GLN A 63 -4.18 -7.18 -3.97
C GLN A 63 -3.14 -8.22 -4.38
N VAL A 64 -3.38 -9.46 -3.99
CA VAL A 64 -2.57 -10.62 -4.38
C VAL A 64 -3.53 -11.66 -4.93
N GLU A 65 -3.36 -11.99 -6.20
CA GLU A 65 -4.11 -13.03 -6.89
C GLU A 65 -3.21 -14.26 -7.04
N THR A 66 -3.70 -15.41 -6.60
CA THR A 66 -3.00 -16.69 -6.77
C THR A 66 -3.89 -17.78 -7.33
N ASP A 67 -3.35 -18.62 -8.20
CA ASP A 67 -4.05 -19.77 -8.79
C ASP A 67 -3.63 -21.12 -8.20
N ASN A 68 -2.78 -21.09 -7.16
CA ASN A 68 -2.23 -22.26 -6.48
C ASN A 68 -3.32 -23.12 -5.82
N ALA A 69 -3.80 -24.14 -6.55
CA ALA A 69 -4.94 -24.96 -6.13
C ALA A 69 -4.58 -26.11 -5.16
N ASP A 70 -3.33 -26.56 -5.13
CA ASP A 70 -2.88 -27.55 -4.13
C ASP A 70 -2.63 -26.85 -2.80
N SER A 71 -3.14 -27.43 -1.71
CA SER A 71 -2.89 -26.95 -0.35
C SER A 71 -1.40 -26.89 0.02
N ALA A 72 -0.55 -27.71 -0.61
CA ALA A 72 0.89 -27.66 -0.44
C ALA A 72 1.54 -26.46 -1.17
N ASP A 73 0.78 -25.77 -2.02
CA ASP A 73 1.22 -24.62 -2.80
C ASP A 73 0.54 -23.32 -2.37
N PHE A 74 -0.25 -23.33 -1.29
CA PHE A 74 -0.87 -22.11 -0.77
C PHE A 74 0.19 -21.10 -0.32
N LEU A 75 -0.12 -19.81 -0.45
CA LEU A 75 0.82 -18.75 -0.07
C LEU A 75 0.98 -18.70 1.45
N GLN A 76 2.23 -18.76 1.91
CA GLN A 76 2.61 -18.71 3.32
C GLN A 76 3.47 -17.47 3.65
N GLY A 77 4.01 -16.80 2.65
CA GLY A 77 4.78 -15.58 2.81
C GLY A 77 4.61 -14.64 1.62
N ILE A 78 4.55 -13.34 1.90
CA ILE A 78 4.36 -12.29 0.89
C ILE A 78 5.27 -11.12 1.27
N GLN A 79 6.18 -10.73 0.39
CA GLN A 79 6.94 -9.49 0.49
C GLN A 79 6.75 -8.67 -0.77
N VAL A 80 6.37 -7.41 -0.61
CA VAL A 80 6.05 -6.50 -1.69
C VAL A 80 6.80 -5.20 -1.48
N ASP A 81 7.54 -4.80 -2.51
CA ASP A 81 8.25 -3.51 -2.55
C ASP A 81 7.56 -2.59 -3.56
N ILE A 82 7.04 -1.47 -3.06
CA ILE A 82 6.28 -0.50 -3.86
C ILE A 82 6.89 0.89 -3.75
N LEU A 83 7.25 1.48 -4.88
CA LEU A 83 7.54 2.90 -5.01
C LEU A 83 6.23 3.67 -5.04
N LEU A 84 6.06 4.54 -4.06
CA LEU A 84 4.95 5.45 -3.92
C LEU A 84 5.39 6.84 -4.40
N GLU A 85 4.59 7.43 -5.28
CA GLU A 85 4.77 8.78 -5.79
C GLU A 85 3.50 9.59 -5.57
N ALA A 86 3.66 10.84 -5.14
CA ALA A 86 2.57 11.79 -4.99
C ALA A 86 2.90 13.06 -5.80
N ASP A 87 1.91 13.62 -6.49
CA ASP A 87 2.08 14.80 -7.35
C ASP A 87 1.89 16.15 -6.62
N CYS A 88 1.73 16.11 -5.30
CA CYS A 88 1.37 17.25 -4.46
C CYS A 88 2.16 17.25 -3.14
N GLN A 89 1.95 18.27 -2.30
CA GLN A 89 2.53 18.33 -0.96
C GLN A 89 1.51 17.99 0.14
N GLY A 90 2.01 17.73 1.35
CA GLY A 90 1.17 17.46 2.52
C GLY A 90 0.39 16.14 2.45
N VAL A 91 1.00 15.14 1.80
CA VAL A 91 0.58 13.75 1.87
C VAL A 91 1.33 13.08 3.02
N THR A 92 0.62 12.30 3.83
CA THR A 92 1.24 11.46 4.87
C THR A 92 0.65 10.06 4.82
N LEU A 93 1.51 9.05 4.69
CA LEU A 93 1.12 7.63 4.76
C LEU A 93 1.02 7.17 6.23
N ASP A 94 -0.09 6.52 6.60
CA ASP A 94 -0.14 5.78 7.86
C ASP A 94 0.58 4.44 7.72
N THR A 95 1.76 4.33 8.35
CA THR A 95 2.62 3.14 8.33
C THR A 95 2.37 2.19 9.51
N THR A 96 1.33 2.43 10.30
CA THR A 96 0.99 1.56 11.43
C THR A 96 0.59 0.18 10.90
N VAL A 97 1.29 -0.88 11.36
CA VAL A 97 1.03 -2.28 10.96
C VAL A 97 -0.46 -2.64 11.06
N ASN A 98 -1.14 -2.20 12.12
CA ASN A 98 -2.57 -2.43 12.27
C ASN A 98 -3.41 -1.72 11.22
N THR A 99 -3.11 -0.47 10.86
CA THR A 99 -3.82 0.24 9.78
C THR A 99 -3.64 -0.49 8.46
N VAL A 100 -2.41 -0.93 8.19
CA VAL A 100 -2.04 -1.57 6.92
C VAL A 100 -2.69 -2.94 6.74
N PHE A 101 -2.70 -3.77 7.79
CA PHE A 101 -3.12 -5.17 7.70
C PHE A 101 -4.46 -5.49 8.39
N SER A 102 -5.17 -4.54 9.00
CA SER A 102 -6.47 -4.83 9.61
C SER A 102 -7.54 -5.09 8.54
N GLY A 103 -8.25 -6.21 8.66
CA GLY A 103 -9.30 -6.62 7.72
C GLY A 103 -8.77 -7.09 6.37
N THR A 104 -7.48 -7.43 6.28
CA THR A 104 -6.86 -8.06 5.11
C THR A 104 -6.77 -9.57 5.31
N ALA A 105 -6.51 -10.32 4.23
CA ALA A 105 -6.39 -11.78 4.27
C ALA A 105 -5.26 -12.26 5.21
N VAL A 106 -4.20 -11.46 5.34
CA VAL A 106 -3.04 -11.74 6.20
C VAL A 106 -3.15 -11.13 7.60
N SER A 107 -4.32 -10.62 7.99
CA SER A 107 -4.52 -9.97 9.29
C SER A 107 -4.31 -10.90 10.50
N GLY A 108 -4.47 -12.21 10.30
CA GLY A 108 -4.19 -13.25 11.29
C GLY A 108 -2.74 -13.76 11.28
N TRP A 109 -1.91 -13.33 10.32
CA TRP A 109 -0.58 -13.91 10.14
C TRP A 109 0.41 -13.54 11.24
N GLY A 110 1.28 -14.52 11.56
CA GLY A 110 2.20 -14.48 12.69
C GLY A 110 3.21 -13.33 12.65
N ILE A 111 3.76 -13.01 11.47
CA ILE A 111 4.63 -11.84 11.26
C ILE A 111 3.99 -10.92 10.23
N ARG A 112 4.01 -9.61 10.53
CA ARG A 112 3.65 -8.53 9.61
C ARG A 112 4.62 -7.38 9.79
N SER A 113 5.07 -6.78 8.70
CA SER A 113 6.05 -5.70 8.69
C SER A 113 5.69 -4.62 7.69
N VAL A 114 5.93 -3.37 8.08
CA VAL A 114 5.83 -2.18 7.23
C VAL A 114 7.14 -1.41 7.41
N GLN A 115 7.88 -1.19 6.33
CA GLN A 115 9.18 -0.54 6.37
C GLN A 115 9.30 0.51 5.26
N LEU A 116 9.71 1.73 5.62
CA LEU A 116 9.99 2.80 4.67
C LEU A 116 11.49 2.81 4.34
N SER A 117 11.82 3.07 3.08
CA SER A 117 13.20 3.30 2.67
C SER A 117 13.71 4.69 3.10
N GLY A 118 15.03 4.82 3.25
CA GLY A 118 15.69 6.11 3.47
C GLY A 118 15.52 6.69 4.87
N ASP A 119 15.00 7.92 4.95
CA ASP A 119 14.87 8.73 6.17
C ASP A 119 13.75 8.26 7.13
N GLY A 120 12.90 7.34 6.69
CA GLY A 120 11.76 6.82 7.46
C GLY A 120 10.60 7.81 7.63
N ASP A 121 10.62 8.97 6.95
CA ASP A 121 9.53 9.95 7.03
C ASP A 121 8.34 9.54 6.13
N PRO A 122 7.15 9.28 6.69
CA PRO A 122 5.97 8.90 5.91
C PRO A 122 5.36 10.04 5.06
N SER A 123 5.89 11.26 5.13
CA SER A 123 5.37 12.42 4.41
C SER A 123 6.23 12.89 3.23
N THR A 124 7.36 12.22 2.99
CA THR A 124 8.30 12.60 1.95
C THR A 124 8.19 11.65 0.76
N PHE A 125 7.74 12.15 -0.39
CA PHE A 125 7.59 11.38 -1.65
C PHE A 125 8.53 11.93 -2.74
N PRO A 126 9.03 11.08 -3.67
CA PRO A 126 8.76 9.64 -3.82
C PRO A 126 9.43 8.79 -2.74
N LYS A 127 8.85 7.62 -2.44
CA LYS A 127 9.30 6.74 -1.34
C LYS A 127 9.07 5.26 -1.67
N THR A 128 10.03 4.40 -1.34
CA THR A 128 9.82 2.95 -1.39
C THR A 128 9.28 2.44 -0.06
N LEU A 129 8.20 1.69 -0.12
CA LEU A 129 7.59 0.99 1.00
C LEU A 129 7.76 -0.52 0.79
N ARG A 130 8.34 -1.18 1.79
CA ARG A 130 8.41 -2.64 1.89
C ARG A 130 7.34 -3.14 2.84
N LEU A 131 6.46 -3.98 2.31
CA LEU A 131 5.41 -4.68 3.05
C LEU A 131 5.78 -6.14 3.12
N GLY A 132 5.58 -6.76 4.28
CA GLY A 132 5.88 -8.18 4.46
C GLY A 132 4.89 -8.83 5.39
N ALA A 133 4.47 -10.05 5.10
CA ALA A 133 3.75 -10.90 6.04
C ALA A 133 4.16 -12.37 5.88
N VAL A 134 4.18 -13.10 6.99
CA VAL A 134 4.48 -14.54 7.02
C VAL A 134 3.55 -15.24 7.99
N GLU A 135 3.02 -16.37 7.55
CA GLU A 135 2.30 -17.29 8.40
C GLU A 135 3.27 -18.23 9.13
N LEU A 136 3.30 -18.13 10.47
CA LEU A 136 4.12 -18.95 11.36
C LEU A 136 3.20 -19.87 12.17
N GLY A 137 2.95 -21.04 11.59
CA GLY A 137 2.04 -22.07 12.08
C GLY A 137 2.47 -22.68 13.41
N ASN A 138 2.11 -22.08 14.55
CA ASN A 138 2.50 -22.67 15.84
C ASN A 138 1.44 -22.62 16.95
N THR A 139 0.55 -21.63 17.05
CA THR A 139 -0.47 -21.64 18.13
C THR A 139 -1.70 -20.74 17.93
N ASP A 140 -1.62 -19.68 17.12
CA ASP A 140 -2.75 -18.78 16.77
C ASP A 140 -2.55 -18.25 15.33
N ALA A 141 -2.28 -19.19 14.42
CA ALA A 141 -1.88 -18.94 13.04
C ALA A 141 -3.09 -18.69 12.14
N GLY A 142 -3.00 -17.71 11.23
CA GLY A 142 -3.91 -17.67 10.09
C GLY A 142 -3.68 -18.86 9.16
N ASP A 143 -4.61 -19.07 8.23
CA ASP A 143 -4.42 -20.09 7.19
C ASP A 143 -3.56 -19.50 6.05
N PRO A 144 -2.68 -20.31 5.42
CA PRO A 144 -2.06 -19.97 4.14
C PRO A 144 -3.14 -19.58 3.12
N LEU A 145 -2.82 -18.69 2.18
CA LEU A 145 -3.83 -18.19 1.24
C LEU A 145 -4.15 -19.25 0.17
N PRO A 146 -5.43 -19.66 0.05
CA PRO A 146 -5.90 -20.53 -1.03
C PRO A 146 -5.95 -19.78 -2.38
N PRO A 147 -6.30 -20.44 -3.50
CA PRO A 147 -6.44 -19.75 -4.77
C PRO A 147 -7.56 -18.70 -4.72
N GLY A 148 -7.34 -17.56 -5.36
CA GLY A 148 -8.27 -16.44 -5.43
C GLY A 148 -7.59 -15.08 -5.36
N ASP A 149 -8.41 -14.04 -5.32
CA ASP A 149 -8.02 -12.65 -5.14
C ASP A 149 -8.12 -12.25 -3.65
N HIS A 150 -7.01 -11.78 -3.10
CA HIS A 150 -6.87 -11.50 -1.68
C HIS A 150 -6.35 -10.09 -1.44
N LEU A 151 -7.08 -9.35 -0.61
CA LEU A 151 -6.59 -8.10 -0.07
C LEU A 151 -5.41 -8.38 0.85
N PHE A 152 -4.21 -7.96 0.47
CA PHE A 152 -2.99 -8.12 1.26
C PHE A 152 -2.77 -6.95 2.22
N ALA A 153 -2.85 -5.71 1.72
CA ALA A 153 -2.57 -4.51 2.49
C ALA A 153 -3.44 -3.32 2.07
N LYS A 154 -3.69 -2.41 3.02
CA LYS A 154 -4.35 -1.11 2.80
C LYS A 154 -3.40 0.04 3.14
N LEU A 155 -3.07 0.84 2.15
CA LEU A 155 -2.23 2.03 2.30
C LEU A 155 -3.13 3.25 2.45
N VAL A 156 -3.17 3.83 3.64
CA VAL A 156 -4.03 4.96 3.97
C VAL A 156 -3.20 6.24 3.96
N PHE A 157 -3.51 7.14 3.03
CA PHE A 157 -2.86 8.44 2.89
C PHE A 157 -3.78 9.53 3.40
N SER A 158 -3.27 10.38 4.29
CA SER A 158 -3.91 11.64 4.67
C SER A 158 -3.45 12.74 3.71
N LEU A 159 -4.39 13.55 3.22
CA LEU A 159 -4.15 14.56 2.20
C LEU A 159 -4.51 15.96 2.70
N SER A 160 -3.63 16.95 2.48
CA SER A 160 -3.97 18.36 2.69
C SER A 160 -4.64 19.02 1.48
N GLU A 161 -4.45 18.47 0.29
CA GLU A 161 -5.03 18.94 -0.97
C GLU A 161 -5.38 17.74 -1.87
N PRO A 162 -6.22 17.90 -2.91
CA PRO A 162 -6.50 16.81 -3.84
C PRO A 162 -5.23 16.39 -4.59
N CYS A 163 -4.86 15.12 -4.45
CA CYS A 163 -3.61 14.57 -4.99
C CYS A 163 -3.85 13.32 -5.82
N ASN A 164 -2.97 13.07 -6.78
CA ASN A 164 -2.82 11.77 -7.41
C ASN A 164 -1.68 11.02 -6.72
N ILE A 165 -1.96 9.79 -6.29
CA ILE A 165 -0.96 8.91 -5.70
C ILE A 165 -0.81 7.67 -6.59
N CYS A 166 0.42 7.40 -6.99
CA CYS A 166 0.82 6.27 -7.80
C CYS A 166 1.59 5.25 -6.96
N GLY A 167 1.32 3.98 -7.22
CA GLY A 167 2.06 2.85 -6.69
C GLY A 167 2.66 2.03 -7.83
N THR A 168 3.97 1.88 -7.82
CA THR A 168 4.73 1.11 -8.81
C THR A 168 5.57 0.06 -8.11
N PHE A 169 5.37 -1.21 -8.42
CA PHE A 169 6.22 -2.27 -7.86
C PHE A 169 7.65 -2.12 -8.38
N THR A 170 8.62 -2.14 -7.46
CA THR A 170 10.04 -2.06 -7.79
C THR A 170 10.69 -3.43 -7.66
N PHE A 171 11.66 -3.72 -8.52
CA PHE A 171 12.35 -5.02 -8.56
C PHE A 171 13.81 -4.95 -8.09
N ASP A 172 14.23 -3.85 -7.46
CA ASP A 172 15.60 -3.70 -6.93
C ASP A 172 15.86 -4.67 -5.76
N ASP A 173 14.81 -5.02 -5.01
CA ASP A 173 14.65 -6.28 -4.27
C ASP A 173 13.35 -6.90 -4.81
N PRO A 174 13.32 -8.15 -5.28
CA PRO A 174 12.14 -8.67 -5.94
C PRO A 174 10.99 -8.77 -4.93
N THR A 175 9.82 -8.26 -5.35
CA THR A 175 8.55 -8.69 -4.74
C THR A 175 8.51 -10.22 -4.84
N MET A 176 8.27 -10.88 -3.70
CA MET A 176 8.40 -12.32 -3.56
C MET A 176 7.15 -12.91 -2.91
N LEU A 177 6.68 -14.00 -3.49
CA LEU A 177 5.71 -14.89 -2.89
C LEU A 177 6.41 -16.17 -2.45
N VAL A 178 5.97 -16.71 -1.32
CA VAL A 178 6.47 -17.93 -0.71
C VAL A 178 5.28 -18.84 -0.50
N THR A 179 5.37 -20.08 -0.96
CA THR A 179 4.35 -21.11 -0.74
C THR A 179 4.84 -22.09 0.31
N VAL A 180 4.00 -23.06 0.69
CA VAL A 180 4.40 -24.15 1.58
C VAL A 180 5.44 -25.09 0.90
N SER A 181 5.55 -25.08 -0.43
CA SER A 181 6.42 -25.97 -1.23
C SER A 181 7.61 -25.28 -1.92
N ALA A 182 7.51 -23.97 -2.20
CA ALA A 182 8.47 -23.19 -2.98
C ALA A 182 8.86 -21.92 -2.25
N ASN A 183 10.17 -21.64 -2.19
CA ASN A 183 10.67 -20.37 -1.66
C ASN A 183 10.74 -19.33 -2.78
N GLY A 184 10.18 -18.17 -2.53
CA GLY A 184 10.53 -16.92 -3.21
C GLY A 184 10.52 -17.02 -4.74
N TYR A 185 9.34 -16.86 -5.34
CA TYR A 185 9.21 -16.55 -6.76
C TYR A 185 8.60 -15.17 -6.96
N GLN A 186 8.82 -14.61 -8.14
CA GLN A 186 8.38 -13.27 -8.49
C GLN A 186 7.01 -13.32 -9.19
N PRO A 187 5.99 -12.66 -8.64
CA PRO A 187 4.69 -12.55 -9.31
C PRO A 187 4.74 -11.52 -10.45
N ALA A 188 3.73 -11.57 -11.32
CA ALA A 188 3.43 -10.45 -12.20
C ALA A 188 2.99 -9.22 -11.40
N ALA A 189 3.21 -8.02 -11.95
CA ALA A 189 2.98 -6.77 -11.26
C ALA A 189 2.05 -5.84 -12.05
N VAL A 190 0.99 -5.37 -11.41
CA VAL A 190 0.04 -4.39 -11.98
C VAL A 190 0.10 -3.09 -11.18
N ASN A 191 0.69 -2.07 -11.77
CA ASN A 191 0.84 -0.74 -11.15
C ASN A 191 -0.46 0.08 -11.29
N GLY A 192 -0.60 1.13 -10.48
CA GLY A 192 -1.80 1.97 -10.49
C GLY A 192 -1.57 3.39 -9.98
N CYS A 193 -2.40 4.32 -10.45
CA CYS A 193 -2.47 5.70 -9.99
C CYS A 193 -3.92 6.08 -9.73
N PHE A 194 -4.20 6.74 -8.61
CA PHE A 194 -5.56 7.15 -8.26
C PHE A 194 -5.62 8.57 -7.72
N GLY A 195 -6.71 9.27 -8.04
CA GLY A 195 -6.92 10.68 -7.72
C GLY A 195 -6.67 11.61 -8.93
N PRO A 196 -6.75 12.94 -8.72
CA PRO A 196 -7.28 13.60 -7.53
C PRO A 196 -8.82 13.57 -7.48
N VAL A 197 -9.39 13.71 -6.26
CA VAL A 197 -10.81 14.12 -6.15
C VAL A 197 -10.90 15.57 -6.54
N VAL A 198 -11.28 15.83 -7.78
CA VAL A 198 -11.70 17.17 -8.14
C VAL A 198 -13.08 17.39 -7.52
N PRO A 199 -13.28 18.40 -6.65
CA PRO A 199 -14.61 18.72 -6.16
C PRO A 199 -15.48 19.05 -7.37
N THR A 200 -16.43 18.18 -7.69
CA THR A 200 -17.43 18.53 -8.68
C THR A 200 -18.31 19.60 -8.04
N LEU A 201 -18.54 20.71 -8.75
CA LEU A 201 -19.60 21.63 -8.36
C LEU A 201 -20.85 20.79 -8.18
N THR A 202 -21.46 20.87 -7.00
CA THR A 202 -22.74 20.22 -6.76
C THR A 202 -23.70 20.67 -7.86
N GLU A 203 -24.67 19.83 -8.21
CA GLU A 203 -25.65 20.17 -9.25
C GLU A 203 -26.29 21.56 -9.00
N TRP A 204 -26.52 21.88 -7.72
CA TRP A 204 -26.95 23.20 -7.25
C TRP A 204 -25.93 24.32 -7.45
N GLY A 205 -24.64 24.04 -7.23
CA GLY A 205 -23.55 24.99 -7.50
C GLY A 205 -23.45 25.33 -9.00
N LEU A 206 -23.63 24.34 -9.87
CA LEU A 206 -23.68 24.54 -11.32
C LEU A 206 -24.92 25.34 -11.76
N ILE A 207 -26.10 25.01 -11.22
CA ILE A 207 -27.34 25.74 -11.49
C ILE A 207 -27.22 27.20 -11.04
N PHE A 208 -26.69 27.43 -9.83
CA PHE A 208 -26.53 28.78 -9.28
C PHE A 208 -25.51 29.60 -10.08
N PHE A 209 -24.38 29.01 -10.44
CA PHE A 209 -23.39 29.64 -11.32
C PHE A 209 -24.00 30.00 -12.69
N GLY A 210 -24.74 29.07 -13.30
CA GLY A 210 -25.45 29.30 -14.55
C GLY A 210 -26.47 30.44 -14.46
N PHE A 211 -27.21 30.52 -13.34
CA PHE A 211 -28.19 31.58 -13.10
C PHE A 211 -27.53 32.96 -12.93
N LEU A 212 -26.42 33.03 -12.19
CA LEU A 212 -25.64 34.26 -12.04
C LEU A 212 -25.06 34.73 -13.38
N LEU A 213 -24.54 33.81 -14.19
CA LEU A 213 -24.02 34.10 -15.52
C LEU A 213 -25.12 34.65 -16.43
N LEU A 214 -26.31 34.05 -16.40
CA LEU A 214 -27.47 34.51 -17.16
C LEU A 214 -27.91 35.91 -16.74
N ILE A 215 -28.04 36.17 -15.43
CA ILE A 215 -28.38 37.51 -14.91
C ILE A 215 -27.34 38.54 -15.35
N GLY A 216 -26.06 38.22 -15.21
CA GLY A 216 -24.96 39.09 -15.60
C GLY A 216 -25.00 39.41 -17.09
N LEU A 217 -25.30 38.42 -17.94
CA LEU A 217 -25.40 38.58 -19.39
C LEU A 217 -26.62 39.43 -19.79
N VAL A 218 -27.78 39.19 -19.18
CA VAL A 218 -28.99 40.00 -19.40
C VAL A 218 -28.76 41.46 -18.98
N TRP A 219 -28.14 41.67 -17.82
CA TRP A 219 -27.78 43.00 -17.34
C TRP A 219 -26.78 43.69 -18.27
N TYR A 220 -25.75 42.97 -18.71
CA TYR A 220 -24.73 43.47 -19.64
C TYR A 220 -25.34 43.91 -20.98
N VAL A 221 -26.21 43.09 -21.58
CA VAL A 221 -26.89 43.41 -22.84
C VAL A 221 -27.83 44.60 -22.67
N ARG A 222 -28.59 44.67 -21.56
CA ARG A 222 -29.49 45.80 -21.29
C ARG A 222 -28.76 47.13 -21.12
N ASN A 223 -27.57 47.11 -20.53
CA ASN A 223 -26.81 48.32 -20.24
C ASN A 223 -25.82 48.72 -21.34
N ARG A 224 -25.60 47.87 -22.36
CA ARG A 224 -24.97 48.31 -23.59
C ARG A 224 -25.93 49.22 -24.35
N LYS A 225 -25.68 50.53 -24.30
CA LYS A 225 -26.20 51.46 -25.30
C LYS A 225 -25.63 51.03 -26.65
N VAL A 226 -26.49 50.55 -27.55
CA VAL A 226 -26.11 50.38 -28.96
C VAL A 226 -25.69 51.76 -29.46
N ALA A 227 -24.39 51.94 -29.72
CA ALA A 227 -23.91 53.12 -30.41
C ALA A 227 -24.42 53.03 -31.86
N VAL A 228 -25.66 53.49 -32.07
CA VAL A 228 -26.19 53.71 -33.41
C VAL A 228 -25.39 54.87 -33.98
N ARG A 229 -24.38 54.57 -34.80
CA ARG A 229 -23.80 55.56 -35.71
C ARG A 229 -24.83 55.81 -36.80
N VAL A 230 -25.51 56.94 -36.72
CA VAL A 230 -26.15 57.59 -37.87
C VAL A 230 -25.17 58.62 -38.41
#